data_AF-A0A382DFC8-F1
#
_entry.id   AF-A0A382DFC8-F1
#
_cell.length_a   1.000
_cell.length_b   1.000
_cell.length_c   1.000
_cell.angle_alpha   90.00
_cell.angle_beta   90.00
_cell.angle_gamma   90.00
#
_symmetry.space_group_name_H-M   'P 1'
#
loop_
_entity.id
_entity.type
_entity.pdbx_description
1 polymer ?
#
loop_
_entity_poly.entity_id
_entity_poly.type
_entity_poly.pdbx_seq_one_letter_code
_entity_poly.pdbx_strand_id
1 'polypeptide(L)'
;MELSRISETYSLNKSTYINLRWIGIIGQFITINSVKFIFNFEFNYIATNLIIFIGVISNILLLYYYNKIQLSNRSAFNFLLLDIIQLSSLLYLTGGILNPFSIFLLIPSVFASSNLKIKTNLFLIFVTLVSIIFLTFYSNSLPGPLNKIIINNYYYYSIPIALIIALLFLNYFALNFGKESNLRKEALNKIQELISKEHELVSLGTQAAAAAHSLGTPLSTIKIISQDLLEQFSNNEDLKKDIELLVSQVNRCNEILKRLSINSTLEDDFIDKDLSLHNYLKEIVNSFKEISDKNFNIDFEQDTNSFDIKKSIEIIYGIRNFIGNAN
;
A
#
# COMPACT_ATOMS: atom_id res chain seq x y z
N MET A 1 16.98 12.67 11.78
CA MET A 1 17.49 12.44 10.41
C MET A 1 16.87 11.16 9.88
N GLU A 2 15.56 11.18 9.57
CA GLU A 2 14.79 9.97 9.24
C GLU A 2 13.56 10.27 8.37
N LEU A 3 13.70 11.21 7.43
CA LEU A 3 12.64 11.60 6.49
C LEU A 3 12.97 11.19 5.03
N SER A 4 14.00 10.37 4.81
CA SER A 4 14.54 10.11 3.47
C SER A 4 14.36 8.68 2.94
N ARG A 5 13.43 7.90 3.50
CA ARG A 5 12.96 6.65 2.86
C ARG A 5 11.47 6.72 2.57
N ILE A 6 11.07 7.68 1.74
CA ILE A 6 9.89 7.48 0.90
C ILE A 6 10.25 6.26 0.05
N SER A 7 9.71 5.11 0.42
CA SER A 7 9.74 3.89 -0.40
C SER A 7 9.39 4.28 -1.83
N GLU A 8 10.06 3.68 -2.83
CA GLU A 8 9.79 4.01 -4.23
C GLU A 8 8.33 3.67 -4.58
N THR A 9 7.42 4.62 -4.37
CA THR A 9 5.95 4.54 -4.50
C THR A 9 5.48 4.44 -5.95
N TYR A 10 6.42 4.34 -6.89
CA TYR A 10 6.20 4.24 -8.32
C TYR A 10 6.87 2.96 -8.80
N SER A 11 6.12 1.86 -8.77
CA SER A 11 6.61 0.56 -9.22
C SER A 11 5.60 -0.09 -10.15
N LEU A 12 6.00 -0.29 -11.40
CA LEU A 12 5.17 -0.92 -12.41
C LEU A 12 5.24 -2.44 -12.24
N ASN A 13 4.10 -3.09 -11.99
CA ASN A 13 4.03 -4.54 -11.84
C ASN A 13 4.33 -5.21 -13.19
N LYS A 14 5.36 -6.05 -13.21
CA LYS A 14 5.82 -6.77 -14.40
C LYS A 14 4.70 -7.61 -15.03
N SER A 15 3.95 -8.36 -14.23
CA SER A 15 2.91 -9.28 -14.73
C SER A 15 1.79 -8.53 -15.43
N THR A 16 1.29 -7.46 -14.80
CA THR A 16 0.26 -6.59 -15.38
C THR A 16 0.70 -6.01 -16.71
N TYR A 17 1.95 -5.54 -16.80
CA TYR A 17 2.47 -4.93 -18.01
C TYR A 17 2.70 -5.93 -19.14
N ILE A 18 3.24 -7.13 -18.84
CA ILE A 18 3.38 -8.20 -19.83
C ILE A 18 2.02 -8.59 -20.41
N ASN A 19 0.99 -8.72 -19.57
CA ASN A 19 -0.36 -9.07 -20.00
C ASN A 19 -0.96 -7.98 -20.92
N LEU A 20 -0.80 -6.70 -20.55
CA LEU A 20 -1.23 -5.58 -21.39
C LEU A 20 -0.54 -5.60 -22.76
N ARG A 21 0.77 -5.86 -22.79
CA ARG A 21 1.53 -5.96 -24.06
C ARG A 21 1.06 -7.16 -24.88
N TRP A 22 0.78 -8.31 -24.28
CA TRP A 22 0.23 -9.46 -25.01
C TRP A 22 -1.14 -9.17 -25.63
N ILE A 23 -2.04 -8.52 -24.90
CA ILE A 23 -3.35 -8.10 -25.43
C ILE A 23 -3.15 -7.21 -26.66
N GLY A 24 -2.26 -6.21 -26.56
CA GLY A 24 -1.93 -5.32 -27.68
C GLY A 24 -1.32 -6.04 -28.88
N ILE A 25 -0.32 -6.89 -28.65
CA ILE A 25 0.36 -7.67 -29.69
C ILE A 25 -0.60 -8.61 -30.41
N ILE A 26 -1.40 -9.37 -29.67
CA ILE A 26 -2.40 -10.29 -30.23
C ILE A 26 -3.44 -9.51 -31.03
N GLY A 27 -3.95 -8.40 -30.48
CA GLY A 27 -4.89 -7.52 -31.18
C GLY A 27 -4.32 -6.97 -32.48
N GLN A 28 -3.11 -6.40 -32.45
CA GLN A 28 -2.41 -5.89 -33.63
C GLN A 28 -2.21 -6.99 -34.68
N PHE A 29 -1.76 -8.18 -34.26
CA PHE A 29 -1.53 -9.32 -35.15
C PHE A 29 -2.83 -9.75 -35.83
N ILE A 30 -3.92 -9.92 -35.06
CA ILE A 30 -5.23 -10.29 -35.59
C ILE A 30 -5.73 -9.22 -36.57
N THR A 31 -5.66 -7.94 -36.21
CA THR A 31 -6.14 -6.84 -37.06
C THR A 31 -5.39 -6.78 -38.38
N ILE A 32 -4.05 -6.76 -38.36
CA ILE A 32 -3.23 -6.65 -39.57
C ILE A 32 -3.48 -7.83 -40.51
N ASN A 33 -3.51 -9.05 -39.99
CA ASN A 33 -3.72 -10.24 -40.81
C ASN A 33 -5.17 -10.32 -41.32
N SER A 34 -6.16 -9.90 -40.53
CA SER A 34 -7.55 -9.83 -40.99
C SER A 34 -7.71 -8.82 -42.13
N VAL A 35 -7.15 -7.62 -41.99
CA VAL A 35 -7.17 -6.58 -43.03
C VAL A 35 -6.52 -7.08 -44.32
N LYS A 36 -5.42 -7.85 -44.23
CA LYS A 36 -4.77 -8.41 -45.42
C LYS A 36 -5.51 -9.60 -46.04
N PHE A 37 -5.91 -10.60 -45.26
CA PHE A 37 -6.38 -11.88 -45.79
C PHE A 37 -7.90 -12.01 -45.89
N ILE A 38 -8.66 -11.25 -45.11
CA ILE A 38 -10.13 -11.24 -45.14
C ILE A 38 -10.63 -10.11 -46.03
N PHE A 39 -10.12 -8.90 -45.79
CA PHE A 39 -10.54 -7.69 -46.51
C PHE A 39 -9.72 -7.43 -47.80
N ASN A 40 -8.63 -8.17 -48.03
CA ASN A 40 -7.75 -8.03 -49.19
C ASN A 40 -7.18 -6.62 -49.39
N PHE A 41 -6.90 -5.90 -48.30
CA PHE A 41 -6.35 -4.57 -48.40
C PHE A 41 -4.86 -4.58 -48.82
N GLU A 42 -4.47 -3.59 -49.61
CA GLU A 42 -3.12 -3.39 -50.10
C GLU A 42 -2.34 -2.44 -49.21
N PHE A 43 -1.31 -2.98 -48.56
CA PHE A 43 -0.34 -2.27 -47.75
C PHE A 43 0.86 -3.21 -47.48
N ASN A 44 1.94 -2.68 -46.91
CA ASN A 44 3.13 -3.47 -46.59
C ASN A 44 2.92 -4.32 -45.32
N TYR A 45 2.11 -5.39 -45.45
CA TYR A 45 1.75 -6.27 -44.34
C TYR A 45 2.95 -7.03 -43.76
N ILE A 46 4.00 -7.24 -44.56
CA ILE A 46 5.25 -7.88 -44.12
C ILE A 46 5.97 -6.96 -43.14
N ALA A 47 6.17 -5.69 -43.51
CA ALA A 47 6.81 -4.71 -42.63
C ALA A 47 6.00 -4.51 -41.32
N THR A 48 4.67 -4.45 -41.40
CA THR A 48 3.84 -4.33 -40.19
C THR A 48 3.94 -5.56 -39.29
N ASN A 49 3.93 -6.77 -39.85
CA ASN A 49 4.11 -7.99 -39.05
C ASN A 49 5.52 -8.08 -38.45
N LEU A 50 6.57 -7.63 -39.14
CA LEU A 50 7.92 -7.55 -38.58
C LEU A 50 7.99 -6.61 -37.38
N ILE A 51 7.31 -5.46 -37.43
CA ILE A 51 7.24 -4.54 -36.29
C ILE A 51 6.50 -5.19 -35.10
N ILE A 52 5.41 -5.92 -35.34
CA ILE A 52 4.70 -6.67 -34.29
C ILE A 52 5.62 -7.75 -33.70
N PHE A 53 6.41 -8.44 -34.53
CA PHE A 53 7.34 -9.46 -34.10
C PHE A 53 8.46 -8.89 -33.20
N ILE A 54 8.95 -7.67 -33.48
CA ILE A 54 9.86 -6.96 -32.57
C ILE A 54 9.19 -6.73 -31.21
N GLY A 55 7.91 -6.39 -31.20
CA GLY A 55 7.09 -6.30 -29.97
C GLY A 55 7.02 -7.62 -29.20
N VAL A 56 6.81 -8.75 -29.90
CA VAL A 56 6.84 -10.10 -29.32
C VAL A 56 8.18 -10.38 -28.65
N ILE A 57 9.29 -10.18 -29.37
CA ILE A 57 10.64 -10.37 -28.84
C ILE A 57 10.85 -9.49 -27.60
N SER A 58 10.48 -8.22 -27.67
CA SER A 58 10.59 -7.28 -26.55
C SER A 58 9.80 -7.75 -25.32
N ASN A 59 8.60 -8.32 -25.51
CA ASN A 59 7.79 -8.83 -24.41
C ASN A 59 8.32 -10.14 -23.82
N ILE A 60 8.88 -11.03 -24.67
CA ILE A 60 9.58 -12.24 -24.23
C ILE A 60 10.84 -11.89 -23.44
N LEU A 61 11.63 -10.92 -23.90
CA LEU A 61 12.79 -10.40 -23.16
C LEU A 61 12.39 -9.86 -21.79
N LEU A 62 11.27 -9.12 -21.73
CA LEU A 62 10.73 -8.66 -20.45
C LEU A 62 10.34 -9.82 -19.53
N LEU A 63 9.74 -10.89 -20.08
CA LEU A 63 9.33 -12.07 -19.32
C LEU A 63 10.52 -12.83 -18.72
N TYR A 64 11.57 -13.10 -19.51
CA TYR A 64 12.68 -13.97 -19.09
C TYR A 64 13.85 -13.24 -18.44
N TYR A 65 14.17 -12.01 -18.86
CA TYR A 65 15.38 -11.33 -18.39
C TYR A 65 15.20 -10.59 -17.06
N TYR A 66 13.96 -10.23 -16.71
CA TYR A 66 13.66 -9.46 -15.50
C TYR A 66 13.07 -10.33 -14.39
N ASN A 67 13.89 -10.79 -13.44
CA ASN A 67 13.42 -11.68 -12.36
C ASN A 67 12.63 -10.97 -11.25
N LYS A 68 12.64 -9.62 -11.21
CA LYS A 68 11.93 -8.85 -10.19
C LYS A 68 10.45 -8.70 -10.56
N ILE A 69 9.57 -8.82 -9.55
CA ILE A 69 8.11 -8.61 -9.68
C ILE A 69 7.80 -7.15 -10.07
N GLN A 70 8.57 -6.22 -9.54
CA GLN A 70 8.46 -4.79 -9.80
C GLN A 70 9.57 -4.34 -10.75
N LEU A 71 9.18 -3.63 -11.81
CA LEU A 71 10.13 -3.06 -12.76
C LEU A 71 10.71 -1.76 -12.20
N SER A 72 12.01 -1.58 -12.41
CA SER A 72 12.67 -0.31 -12.09
C SER A 72 12.11 0.80 -12.97
N ASN A 73 12.11 2.05 -12.46
CA ASN A 73 11.65 3.21 -13.22
C ASN A 73 12.36 3.33 -14.59
N ARG A 74 13.66 3.03 -14.66
CA ARG A 74 14.44 3.09 -15.89
C ARG A 74 14.06 2.00 -16.88
N SER A 75 13.88 0.76 -16.40
CA SER A 75 13.48 -0.36 -17.25
C SER A 75 12.07 -0.13 -17.81
N ALA A 76 11.12 0.23 -16.95
CA ALA A 76 9.74 0.54 -17.37
C ALA A 76 9.69 1.68 -18.39
N PHE A 77 10.46 2.75 -18.16
CA PHE A 77 10.60 3.85 -19.11
C PHE A 77 11.07 3.39 -20.50
N ASN A 78 12.13 2.57 -20.55
CA ASN A 78 12.68 2.09 -21.81
C ASN A 78 11.66 1.24 -22.60
N PHE A 79 10.92 0.35 -21.93
CA PHE A 79 9.91 -0.46 -22.61
C PHE A 79 8.71 0.36 -23.10
N LEU A 80 8.22 1.32 -22.30
CA LEU A 80 7.13 2.20 -22.73
C LEU A 80 7.55 3.11 -23.88
N LEU A 81 8.80 3.57 -23.90
CA LEU A 81 9.37 4.31 -25.02
C LEU A 81 9.42 3.45 -26.29
N LEU A 82 9.85 2.19 -26.17
CA LEU A 82 9.83 1.23 -27.27
C LEU A 82 8.41 0.97 -27.77
N ASP A 83 7.42 0.86 -26.88
CA ASP A 83 6.02 0.66 -27.26
C ASP A 83 5.46 1.86 -28.05
N ILE A 84 5.79 3.11 -27.65
CA ILE A 84 5.42 4.32 -28.40
C ILE A 84 6.03 4.31 -29.80
N ILE A 85 7.32 3.98 -29.91
CA ILE A 85 8.03 3.93 -31.20
C ILE A 85 7.47 2.82 -32.09
N GLN A 86 7.25 1.62 -31.54
CA GLN A 86 6.67 0.49 -32.25
C GLN A 86 5.28 0.84 -32.80
N LEU A 87 4.41 1.38 -31.95
CA LEU A 87 3.06 1.74 -32.35
C LEU A 87 3.05 2.90 -33.35
N SER A 88 3.91 3.90 -33.16
CA SER A 88 4.08 4.99 -34.13
C SER A 88 4.52 4.45 -35.50
N SER A 89 5.42 3.48 -35.53
CA SER A 89 5.89 2.84 -36.78
C SER A 89 4.77 2.05 -37.48
N LEU A 90 3.92 1.36 -36.72
CA LEU A 90 2.73 0.70 -37.27
C LEU A 90 1.75 1.71 -37.85
N LEU A 91 1.44 2.77 -37.10
CA LEU A 91 0.53 3.82 -37.54
C LEU A 91 1.06 4.54 -38.78
N TYR A 92 2.36 4.82 -38.83
CA TYR A 92 3.01 5.40 -40.01
C TYR A 92 2.71 4.60 -41.29
N LEU A 93 2.79 3.27 -41.22
CA LEU A 93 2.53 2.39 -42.37
C LEU A 93 1.05 2.21 -42.69
N THR A 94 0.14 2.57 -41.78
CA THR A 94 -1.28 2.20 -41.83
C THR A 94 -2.23 3.40 -41.74
N GLY A 95 -1.80 4.59 -42.17
CA GLY A 95 -2.69 5.77 -42.27
C GLY A 95 -2.44 6.89 -41.26
N GLY A 96 -1.39 6.81 -40.45
CA GLY A 96 -1.00 7.85 -39.51
C GLY A 96 -2.09 8.16 -38.49
N ILE A 97 -2.39 9.44 -38.33
CA ILE A 97 -3.40 9.92 -37.37
C ILE A 97 -4.84 9.53 -37.76
N LEU A 98 -5.08 9.30 -39.06
CA LEU A 98 -6.40 8.90 -39.58
C LEU A 98 -6.73 7.44 -39.27
N ASN A 99 -5.74 6.64 -38.89
CA ASN A 99 -5.98 5.28 -38.45
C ASN A 99 -6.79 5.31 -37.13
N PRO A 100 -7.94 4.61 -37.04
CA PRO A 100 -8.75 4.58 -35.82
C PRO A 100 -8.01 4.10 -34.57
N PHE A 101 -6.96 3.30 -34.74
CA PHE A 101 -6.11 2.82 -33.66
C PHE A 101 -5.10 3.87 -33.15
N SER A 102 -5.08 5.09 -33.70
CA SER A 102 -4.21 6.18 -33.24
C SER A 102 -4.44 6.55 -31.77
N ILE A 103 -5.65 6.32 -31.24
CA ILE A 103 -5.97 6.50 -29.82
C ILE A 103 -5.13 5.62 -28.88
N PHE A 104 -4.68 4.45 -29.33
CA PHE A 104 -3.85 3.55 -28.52
C PHE A 104 -2.46 4.13 -28.24
N LEU A 105 -2.02 5.15 -28.99
CA LEU A 105 -0.77 5.87 -28.76
C LEU A 105 -0.76 6.60 -27.41
N LEU A 106 -1.93 6.86 -26.83
CA LEU A 106 -2.07 7.48 -25.52
C LEU A 106 -1.72 6.53 -24.36
N ILE A 107 -1.93 5.21 -24.55
CA ILE A 107 -1.87 4.22 -23.46
C ILE A 107 -0.52 4.19 -22.75
N PRO A 108 0.64 4.12 -23.44
CA PRO A 108 1.93 4.04 -22.75
C PRO A 108 2.18 5.24 -21.82
N SER A 109 1.82 6.45 -22.25
CA SER A 109 1.96 7.65 -21.42
C SER A 109 0.99 7.65 -20.23
N VAL A 110 -0.28 7.31 -20.47
CA VAL A 110 -1.28 7.23 -19.38
C VAL A 110 -0.87 6.18 -18.35
N PHE A 111 -0.37 5.02 -18.78
CA PHE A 111 0.12 3.98 -17.88
C PHE A 111 1.38 4.41 -17.12
N ALA A 112 2.27 5.18 -17.76
CA ALA A 112 3.45 5.73 -17.08
C ALA A 112 3.08 6.70 -15.95
N SER A 113 2.02 7.46 -16.13
CA SER A 113 1.65 8.55 -15.24
C SER A 113 1.36 8.11 -13.80
N SER A 114 0.79 6.92 -13.59
CA SER A 114 0.51 6.37 -12.26
C SER A 114 1.63 5.47 -11.72
N ASN A 115 2.58 5.06 -12.57
CA ASN A 115 3.56 4.02 -12.24
C ASN A 115 5.03 4.46 -12.30
N LEU A 116 5.34 5.63 -12.87
CA LEU A 116 6.70 6.15 -13.02
C LEU A 116 6.89 7.50 -12.33
N LYS A 117 8.15 7.85 -12.08
CA LYS A 117 8.55 9.17 -11.57
C LYS A 117 8.10 10.26 -12.55
N ILE A 118 7.70 11.41 -12.01
CA ILE A 118 7.12 12.53 -12.78
C ILE A 118 8.01 12.97 -13.96
N LYS A 119 9.33 13.02 -13.77
CA LYS A 119 10.29 13.42 -14.82
C LYS A 119 10.27 12.48 -16.02
N THR A 120 10.28 11.17 -15.79
CA THR A 120 10.21 10.16 -16.87
C THR A 120 8.84 10.13 -17.52
N ASN A 121 7.76 10.35 -16.75
CA ASN A 121 6.42 10.47 -17.32
C ASN A 121 6.30 11.67 -18.27
N LEU A 122 6.77 12.86 -17.84
CA LEU A 122 6.76 14.06 -18.67
C LEU A 122 7.52 13.87 -19.98
N PHE A 123 8.63 13.13 -19.94
CA PHE A 123 9.36 12.79 -21.16
C PHE A 123 8.56 11.87 -22.09
N LEU A 124 7.87 10.86 -21.56
CA LEU A 124 7.00 9.99 -22.37
C LEU A 124 5.81 10.75 -22.97
N ILE A 125 5.21 11.69 -22.23
CA ILE A 125 4.17 12.59 -22.77
C ILE A 125 4.73 13.40 -23.93
N PHE A 126 5.92 13.99 -23.75
CA PHE A 126 6.58 14.77 -24.81
C PHE A 126 6.84 13.92 -26.06
N VAL A 127 7.38 12.70 -25.91
CA VAL A 127 7.61 11.80 -27.06
C VAL A 127 6.29 11.46 -27.76
N THR A 128 5.22 11.17 -27.02
CA THR A 128 3.90 10.89 -27.59
C THR A 128 3.34 12.10 -28.35
N LEU A 129 3.49 13.32 -27.83
CA LEU A 129 3.11 14.55 -28.55
C LEU A 129 3.87 14.70 -29.87
N VAL A 130 5.20 14.49 -29.83
CA VAL A 130 6.04 14.52 -31.03
C VAL A 130 5.60 13.45 -32.03
N SER A 131 5.30 12.24 -31.58
CA SER A 131 4.77 11.17 -32.44
C SER A 131 3.43 11.55 -33.09
N ILE A 132 2.49 12.15 -32.34
CA ILE A 132 1.20 12.60 -32.88
C ILE A 132 1.42 13.64 -33.98
N ILE A 133 2.27 14.64 -33.72
CA ILE A 133 2.58 15.69 -34.70
C ILE A 133 3.28 15.09 -35.92
N PHE A 134 4.26 14.22 -35.72
CA PHE A 134 4.97 13.54 -36.80
C PHE A 134 4.01 12.74 -37.69
N LEU A 135 3.15 11.91 -37.10
CA LEU A 135 2.15 11.10 -37.83
C LEU A 135 1.04 11.92 -38.49
N THR A 136 0.90 13.20 -38.13
CA THR A 136 -0.03 14.13 -38.78
C THR A 136 0.54 14.69 -40.08
N PHE A 137 1.86 14.79 -40.22
CA PHE A 137 2.47 15.33 -41.44
C PHE A 137 3.15 14.26 -42.30
N TYR A 138 3.58 13.17 -41.66
CA TYR A 138 4.35 12.10 -42.27
C TYR A 138 3.72 10.75 -41.94
N SER A 139 2.94 10.22 -42.88
CA SER A 139 2.41 8.87 -42.84
C SER A 139 2.05 8.38 -44.23
N ASN A 140 2.09 7.06 -44.43
CA ASN A 140 1.48 6.46 -45.61
C ASN A 140 -0.04 6.64 -45.57
N SER A 141 -0.69 6.52 -46.73
CA SER A 141 -2.14 6.49 -46.82
C SER A 141 -2.71 5.29 -46.07
N LEU A 142 -3.98 5.40 -45.65
CA LEU A 142 -4.72 4.27 -45.12
C LEU A 142 -4.68 3.07 -46.10
N PRO A 143 -4.61 1.83 -45.61
CA PRO A 143 -4.68 0.64 -46.45
C PRO A 143 -5.95 0.65 -47.32
N GLY A 144 -5.77 0.50 -48.63
CA GLY A 144 -6.86 0.47 -49.62
C GLY A 144 -7.31 -0.96 -49.96
N PRO A 145 -8.32 -1.16 -50.81
CA PRO A 145 -9.01 -0.15 -51.60
C PRO A 145 -10.03 0.61 -50.74
N LEU A 146 -9.80 1.92 -50.61
CA LEU A 146 -10.80 2.84 -50.09
C LEU A 146 -11.53 3.45 -51.28
N ASN A 147 -12.85 3.64 -51.15
CA ASN A 147 -13.53 4.60 -52.02
C ASN A 147 -12.81 5.95 -51.90
N LYS A 148 -12.93 6.85 -52.90
CA LYS A 148 -12.38 8.21 -52.80
C LYS A 148 -13.03 8.97 -51.64
N ILE A 149 -12.52 8.75 -50.42
CA ILE A 149 -12.94 9.44 -49.21
C ILE A 149 -12.13 10.73 -49.19
N ILE A 150 -12.77 11.82 -49.58
CA ILE A 150 -12.19 13.16 -49.45
C ILE A 150 -12.41 13.59 -48.01
N ILE A 151 -11.37 13.50 -47.19
CA ILE A 151 -11.41 13.94 -45.81
C ILE A 151 -11.22 15.46 -45.80
N ASN A 152 -12.17 16.17 -45.17
CA ASN A 152 -12.06 17.61 -45.00
C ASN A 152 -10.87 17.94 -44.08
N ASN A 153 -10.08 18.95 -44.45
CA ASN A 153 -8.95 19.45 -43.65
C ASN A 153 -9.35 19.76 -42.20
N TYR A 154 -10.57 20.24 -41.95
CA TYR A 154 -11.06 20.45 -40.58
C TYR A 154 -11.09 19.16 -39.78
N TYR A 155 -11.56 18.05 -40.36
CA TYR A 155 -11.57 16.75 -39.70
C TYR A 155 -10.15 16.22 -39.51
N TYR A 156 -9.30 16.38 -40.53
CA TYR A 156 -7.90 15.96 -40.49
C TYR A 156 -7.13 16.56 -39.31
N TYR A 157 -7.25 17.88 -39.09
CA TYR A 157 -6.57 18.57 -37.98
C TYR A 157 -7.31 18.46 -36.64
N SER A 158 -8.60 18.14 -36.63
CA SER A 158 -9.35 17.94 -35.38
C SER A 158 -8.91 16.69 -34.63
N ILE A 159 -8.55 15.61 -35.33
CA ILE A 159 -8.10 14.35 -34.71
C ILE A 159 -6.84 14.53 -33.85
N PRO A 160 -5.71 15.07 -34.35
CA PRO A 160 -4.52 15.25 -33.53
C PRO A 160 -4.76 16.21 -32.36
N ILE A 161 -5.55 17.28 -32.55
CA ILE A 161 -5.94 18.19 -31.46
C ILE A 161 -6.72 17.43 -30.37
N ALA A 162 -7.71 16.63 -30.77
CA ALA A 162 -8.48 15.81 -29.84
C ALA A 162 -7.59 14.81 -29.08
N LEU A 163 -6.63 14.16 -29.76
CA LEU A 163 -5.69 13.24 -29.13
C LEU A 163 -4.74 13.94 -28.17
N ILE A 164 -4.26 15.16 -28.48
CA ILE A 164 -3.42 15.96 -27.59
C ILE A 164 -4.21 16.35 -26.33
N ILE A 165 -5.44 16.83 -26.49
CA ILE A 165 -6.31 17.18 -25.35
C ILE A 165 -6.57 15.92 -24.50
N ALA A 166 -6.93 14.81 -25.13
CA ALA A 166 -7.15 13.54 -24.44
C ALA A 166 -5.90 13.05 -23.72
N LEU A 167 -4.71 13.18 -24.33
CA LEU A 167 -3.44 12.82 -23.71
C LEU A 167 -3.24 13.59 -22.40
N LEU A 168 -3.35 14.92 -22.45
CA LEU A 168 -3.14 15.78 -21.28
C LEU A 168 -4.19 15.50 -20.20
N PHE A 169 -5.45 15.38 -20.58
CA PHE A 169 -6.56 15.10 -19.68
C PHE A 169 -6.40 13.74 -18.98
N LEU A 170 -6.19 12.66 -19.75
CA LEU A 170 -6.04 11.32 -19.18
C LEU A 170 -4.81 11.20 -18.28
N ASN A 171 -3.69 11.84 -18.64
CA ASN A 171 -2.49 11.87 -17.79
C ASN A 171 -2.74 12.64 -16.49
N TYR A 172 -3.45 13.77 -16.53
CA TYR A 172 -3.81 14.52 -15.35
C TYR A 172 -4.64 13.68 -14.37
N PHE A 173 -5.70 13.03 -14.86
CA PHE A 173 -6.53 12.17 -14.03
C PHE A 173 -5.78 10.95 -13.50
N ALA A 174 -4.99 10.28 -14.33
CA ALA A 174 -4.22 9.12 -13.90
C ALA A 174 -3.14 9.47 -12.86
N LEU A 175 -2.53 10.65 -12.93
CA LEU A 175 -1.64 11.17 -11.87
C LEU A 175 -2.41 11.40 -10.56
N ASN A 176 -3.58 12.03 -10.62
CA ASN A 176 -4.35 12.36 -9.42
C ASN A 176 -4.88 11.11 -8.73
N PHE A 177 -5.48 10.17 -9.47
CA PHE A 177 -5.94 8.90 -8.92
C PHE A 177 -4.78 8.04 -8.39
N GLY A 178 -3.63 8.06 -9.07
CA GLY A 178 -2.42 7.37 -8.59
C GLY A 178 -1.94 7.91 -7.25
N LYS A 179 -1.85 9.24 -7.10
CA LYS A 179 -1.46 9.89 -5.83
C LYS A 179 -2.43 9.54 -4.70
N GLU A 180 -3.73 9.63 -4.96
CA GLU A 180 -4.74 9.34 -3.94
C GLU A 180 -4.73 7.87 -3.51
N SER A 181 -4.57 6.93 -4.47
CA SER A 181 -4.43 5.50 -4.17
C SER A 181 -3.19 5.21 -3.32
N ASN A 182 -2.07 5.86 -3.62
CA ASN A 182 -0.82 5.68 -2.87
C ASN A 182 -0.94 6.24 -1.44
N LEU A 183 -1.54 7.42 -1.25
CA LEU A 183 -1.80 7.98 0.08
C LEU A 183 -2.69 7.06 0.93
N ARG A 184 -3.75 6.49 0.35
CA ARG A 184 -4.61 5.52 1.04
C ARG A 184 -3.86 4.25 1.43
N LYS A 185 -3.02 3.70 0.53
CA LYS A 185 -2.18 2.52 0.81
C LYS A 185 -1.17 2.79 1.93
N GLU A 186 -0.53 3.95 1.93
CA GLU A 186 0.39 4.34 3.01
C GLU A 186 -0.32 4.46 4.36
N ALA A 187 -1.53 5.05 4.39
CA ALA A 187 -2.34 5.11 5.60
C ALA A 187 -2.72 3.72 6.12
N LEU A 188 -3.17 2.82 5.22
CA LEU A 188 -3.50 1.43 5.59
C LEU A 188 -2.29 0.68 6.13
N ASN A 189 -1.12 0.81 5.49
CA ASN A 189 0.09 0.15 5.95
C ASN A 189 0.51 0.62 7.35
N LYS A 190 0.38 1.92 7.64
CA LYS A 190 0.65 2.48 8.98
C LYS A 190 -0.32 1.94 10.03
N ILE A 191 -1.62 1.86 9.69
CA ILE A 191 -2.63 1.28 10.59
C ILE A 191 -2.29 -0.19 10.88
N GLN A 192 -1.92 -0.97 9.86
CA GLN A 192 -1.54 -2.37 10.03
C GLN A 192 -0.29 -2.53 10.91
N GLU A 193 0.70 -1.64 10.77
CA GLU A 193 1.89 -1.64 11.63
C GLU A 193 1.53 -1.37 13.10
N LEU A 194 0.65 -0.40 13.35
CA LEU A 194 0.17 -0.08 14.70
C LEU A 194 -0.60 -1.25 15.32
N ILE A 195 -1.54 -1.84 14.57
CA ILE A 195 -2.30 -3.02 15.02
C ILE A 195 -1.36 -4.18 15.34
N SER A 196 -0.34 -4.43 14.53
CA SER A 196 0.64 -5.49 14.78
C SER A 196 1.43 -5.26 16.08
N LYS A 197 1.83 -4.02 16.36
CA LYS A 197 2.54 -3.67 17.60
C LYS A 197 1.64 -3.84 18.83
N GLU A 198 0.37 -3.45 18.72
CA GLU A 198 -0.59 -3.61 19.81
C GLU A 198 -0.81 -5.09 20.14
N HIS A 199 -0.99 -5.96 19.12
CA HIS A 199 -1.10 -7.40 19.33
C HIS A 199 0.14 -8.01 19.99
N GLU A 200 1.34 -7.54 19.62
CA GLU A 200 2.59 -7.97 20.25
C GLU A 200 2.63 -7.58 21.73
N LEU A 201 2.23 -6.35 22.06
CA LEU A 201 2.15 -5.87 23.44
C LEU A 201 1.14 -6.65 24.28
N VAL A 202 -0.06 -6.91 23.75
CA VAL A 202 -1.07 -7.76 24.41
C VAL A 202 -0.54 -9.17 24.63
N SER A 203 0.15 -9.76 23.64
CA SER A 203 0.76 -11.08 23.80
C SER A 203 1.83 -11.09 24.90
N LEU A 204 2.68 -10.05 24.97
CA LEU A 204 3.65 -9.90 26.06
C LEU A 204 2.97 -9.72 27.42
N GLY A 205 1.85 -8.97 27.48
CA GLY A 205 1.02 -8.81 28.67
C GLY A 205 0.51 -10.14 29.21
N THR A 206 -0.08 -10.97 28.34
CA THR A 206 -0.56 -12.32 28.73
C THR A 206 0.57 -13.24 29.21
N GLN A 207 1.74 -13.22 28.57
CA GLN A 207 2.90 -13.99 29.00
C GLN A 207 3.46 -13.49 30.35
N ALA A 208 3.51 -12.18 30.55
CA ALA A 208 3.93 -11.57 31.80
C ALA A 208 2.96 -11.92 32.95
N ALA A 209 1.65 -11.93 32.69
CA ALA A 209 0.64 -12.38 33.65
C ALA A 209 0.85 -13.84 34.06
N ALA A 210 1.03 -14.73 33.07
CA ALA A 210 1.27 -16.15 33.31
C ALA A 210 2.58 -16.40 34.09
N ALA A 211 3.64 -15.64 33.79
CA ALA A 211 4.90 -15.68 34.53
C ALA A 211 4.73 -15.16 35.96
N ALA A 212 4.00 -14.06 36.16
CA ALA A 212 3.69 -13.51 37.48
C ALA A 212 2.91 -14.49 38.35
N HIS A 213 1.91 -15.17 37.77
CA HIS A 213 1.14 -16.20 38.47
C HIS A 213 2.01 -17.42 38.83
N SER A 214 2.80 -17.92 37.89
CA SER A 214 3.64 -19.12 38.09
C SER A 214 4.80 -18.88 39.07
N LEU A 215 5.37 -17.66 39.10
CA LEU A 215 6.49 -17.30 39.97
C LEU A 215 6.05 -16.74 41.33
N GLY A 216 4.83 -16.22 41.46
CA GLY A 216 4.32 -15.65 42.70
C GLY A 216 4.24 -16.68 43.84
N THR A 217 3.80 -17.90 43.54
CA THR A 217 3.71 -19.01 44.51
C THR A 217 5.08 -19.41 45.07
N PRO A 218 6.10 -19.78 44.25
CA PRO A 218 7.41 -20.15 44.79
C PRO A 218 8.13 -19.01 45.51
N LEU A 219 8.00 -17.75 45.05
CA LEU A 219 8.60 -16.61 45.76
C LEU A 219 7.94 -16.34 47.11
N SER A 220 6.63 -16.53 47.22
CA SER A 220 5.92 -16.44 48.50
C SER A 220 6.40 -17.53 49.47
N THR A 221 6.61 -18.76 48.98
CA THR A 221 7.18 -19.84 49.78
C THR A 221 8.61 -19.54 50.25
N ILE A 222 9.48 -19.06 49.35
CA ILE A 222 10.86 -18.68 49.71
C ILE A 222 10.86 -17.54 50.75
N LYS A 223 9.92 -16.59 50.64
CA LYS A 223 9.77 -15.51 51.61
C LYS A 223 9.47 -16.04 53.01
N ILE A 224 8.49 -16.94 53.13
CA ILE A 224 8.11 -17.55 54.42
C ILE A 224 9.31 -18.30 55.02
N ILE A 225 9.95 -19.18 54.24
CA ILE A 225 11.13 -19.94 54.70
C ILE A 225 12.27 -19.00 55.14
N SER A 226 12.52 -17.92 54.40
CA SER A 226 13.57 -16.95 54.74
C SER A 226 13.24 -16.17 56.01
N GLN A 227 11.96 -15.88 56.26
CA GLN A 227 11.50 -15.24 57.50
C GLN A 227 11.63 -16.19 58.69
N ASP A 228 11.27 -17.48 58.53
CA ASP A 228 11.43 -18.49 59.58
C ASP A 228 12.91 -18.71 59.95
N LEU A 229 13.81 -18.74 58.96
CA LEU A 229 15.25 -18.83 59.18
C LEU A 229 15.80 -17.60 59.91
N LEU A 230 15.27 -16.40 59.63
CA LEU A 230 15.68 -15.17 60.31
C LEU A 230 15.34 -15.23 61.80
N GLU A 231 14.17 -15.76 62.16
CA GLU A 231 13.76 -15.95 63.54
C GLU A 231 14.64 -17.00 64.26
N GLN A 232 14.89 -18.15 63.61
CA GLN A 232 15.67 -19.25 64.17
C GLN A 232 17.15 -18.92 64.41
N PHE A 233 17.77 -18.15 63.52
CA PHE A 233 19.20 -17.81 63.58
C PHE A 233 19.47 -16.37 64.06
N SER A 234 18.51 -15.76 64.75
CA SER A 234 18.56 -14.37 65.24
C SER A 234 19.78 -14.04 66.13
N ASN A 235 20.38 -15.05 66.78
CA ASN A 235 21.55 -14.89 67.66
C ASN A 235 22.91 -15.06 66.97
N ASN A 236 22.96 -15.37 65.67
CA ASN A 236 24.20 -15.54 64.93
C ASN A 236 24.39 -14.38 63.93
N GLU A 237 25.22 -13.38 64.29
CA GLU A 237 25.33 -12.12 63.55
C GLU A 237 25.75 -12.29 62.08
N ASP A 238 26.62 -13.26 61.78
CA ASP A 238 27.08 -13.50 60.41
C ASP A 238 25.96 -14.07 59.53
N LEU A 239 25.20 -15.05 60.02
CA LEU A 239 24.09 -15.67 59.27
C LEU A 239 22.87 -14.74 59.14
N LYS A 240 22.62 -13.92 60.17
CA LYS A 240 21.50 -12.98 60.19
C LYS A 240 21.57 -12.01 59.00
N LYS A 241 22.76 -11.47 58.71
CA LYS A 241 22.96 -10.50 57.62
C LYS A 241 22.67 -11.11 56.24
N ASP A 242 23.08 -12.35 56.01
CA ASP A 242 22.82 -13.06 54.76
C ASP A 242 21.33 -13.39 54.57
N ILE A 243 20.63 -13.76 55.65
CA ILE A 243 19.19 -14.03 55.62
C ILE A 243 18.38 -12.74 55.39
N GLU A 244 18.77 -11.62 56.01
CA GLU A 244 18.16 -10.30 55.75
C GLU A 244 18.29 -9.89 54.28
N LEU A 245 19.46 -10.12 53.68
CA LEU A 245 19.68 -9.90 52.25
C LEU A 245 18.77 -10.78 51.40
N LEU A 246 18.61 -12.07 51.75
CA LEU A 246 17.71 -13.01 51.08
C LEU A 246 16.25 -12.52 51.09
N VAL A 247 15.74 -12.13 52.27
CA VAL A 247 14.40 -11.56 52.44
C VAL A 247 14.25 -10.29 51.59
N SER A 248 15.26 -9.42 51.57
CA SER A 248 15.26 -8.21 50.74
C SER A 248 15.18 -8.54 49.24
N GLN A 249 15.90 -9.53 48.74
CA GLN A 249 15.86 -9.90 47.32
C GLN A 249 14.52 -10.51 46.94
N VAL A 250 13.94 -11.38 47.79
CA VAL A 250 12.63 -11.99 47.54
C VAL A 250 11.52 -10.93 47.52
N ASN A 251 11.56 -9.95 48.42
CA ASN A 251 10.63 -8.82 48.40
C ASN A 251 10.75 -8.00 47.12
N ARG A 252 11.99 -7.74 46.65
CA ARG A 252 12.24 -7.03 45.40
C ARG A 252 11.71 -7.80 44.18
N CYS A 253 11.89 -9.11 44.13
CA CYS A 253 11.32 -9.96 43.08
C CYS A 253 9.78 -9.92 43.07
N ASN A 254 9.14 -9.99 44.25
CA ASN A 254 7.69 -9.84 44.37
C ASN A 254 7.20 -8.47 43.89
N GLU A 255 7.93 -7.40 44.18
CA GLU A 255 7.57 -6.05 43.72
C GLU A 255 7.65 -5.92 42.18
N ILE A 256 8.71 -6.47 41.57
CA ILE A 256 8.87 -6.49 40.11
C ILE A 256 7.72 -7.28 39.45
N LEU A 257 7.40 -8.47 39.96
CA LEU A 257 6.29 -9.28 39.42
C LEU A 257 4.94 -8.60 39.59
N LYS A 258 4.71 -7.90 40.70
CA LYS A 258 3.46 -7.16 40.94
C LYS A 258 3.29 -6.03 39.92
N ARG A 259 4.37 -5.33 39.55
CA ARG A 259 4.35 -4.30 38.49
C ARG A 259 4.08 -4.90 37.10
N LEU A 260 4.60 -6.10 36.82
CA LEU A 260 4.33 -6.83 35.58
C LEU A 260 2.87 -7.31 35.50
N SER A 261 2.27 -7.72 36.63
CA SER A 261 0.90 -8.21 36.72
C SER A 261 -0.16 -7.11 36.68
N ILE A 262 0.09 -5.91 37.23
CA ILE A 262 -0.90 -4.82 37.27
C ILE A 262 -1.21 -4.32 35.85
N ASN A 263 -0.22 -4.34 34.96
CA ASN A 263 -0.42 -4.01 33.55
C ASN A 263 -1.28 -5.04 32.80
N SER A 264 -1.33 -6.30 33.26
CA SER A 264 -2.07 -7.38 32.61
C SER A 264 -3.41 -7.70 33.26
N THR A 265 -3.60 -7.43 34.56
CA THR A 265 -4.88 -7.64 35.25
C THR A 265 -5.97 -6.65 34.85
N LEU A 266 -5.59 -5.53 34.23
CA LEU A 266 -6.56 -4.69 33.51
C LEU A 266 -7.09 -5.40 32.24
N GLU A 267 -6.50 -6.50 31.76
CA GLU A 267 -6.83 -7.10 30.45
C GLU A 267 -7.66 -8.41 30.50
N ASP A 268 -7.70 -9.13 31.62
CA ASP A 268 -8.40 -10.45 31.68
C ASP A 268 -9.95 -10.33 31.71
N ASP A 269 -10.52 -9.21 32.14
CA ASP A 269 -11.96 -8.90 32.00
C ASP A 269 -12.29 -8.15 30.68
N PHE A 270 -11.30 -7.98 29.80
CA PHE A 270 -11.31 -6.97 28.73
C PHE A 270 -11.61 -7.48 27.33
N ILE A 271 -11.80 -8.79 27.12
CA ILE A 271 -11.92 -9.36 25.75
C ILE A 271 -13.28 -9.96 25.42
N ASP A 272 -14.10 -10.42 26.37
CA ASP A 272 -15.31 -11.21 26.04
C ASP A 272 -16.63 -10.78 26.71
N LYS A 273 -16.70 -9.60 27.34
CA LYS A 273 -17.98 -9.06 27.82
C LYS A 273 -18.48 -7.95 26.91
N ASP A 274 -19.64 -8.20 26.33
CA ASP A 274 -20.53 -7.17 25.80
C ASP A 274 -20.81 -6.15 26.92
N LEU A 275 -20.40 -4.90 26.71
CA LEU A 275 -20.51 -3.81 27.68
C LEU A 275 -21.27 -2.66 27.04
N SER A 276 -22.09 -1.96 27.83
CA SER A 276 -22.66 -0.69 27.41
C SER A 276 -21.56 0.36 27.23
N LEU A 277 -21.77 1.32 26.32
CA LEU A 277 -20.85 2.44 26.08
C LEU A 277 -20.54 3.23 27.38
N HIS A 278 -21.53 3.31 28.28
CA HIS A 278 -21.38 3.89 29.62
C HIS A 278 -20.28 3.19 30.42
N ASN A 279 -20.37 1.86 30.55
CA ASN A 279 -19.37 1.07 31.28
C ASN A 279 -18.00 1.17 30.61
N TYR A 280 -17.98 1.24 29.27
CA TYR A 280 -16.77 1.45 28.47
C TYR A 280 -16.00 2.72 28.83
N LEU A 281 -16.70 3.85 28.82
CA LEU A 281 -16.13 5.15 29.11
C LEU A 281 -15.67 5.22 30.56
N LYS A 282 -16.43 4.62 31.48
CA LYS A 282 -16.11 4.58 32.90
C LYS A 282 -14.82 3.81 33.18
N GLU A 283 -14.62 2.66 32.56
CA GLU A 283 -13.36 1.89 32.66
C GLU A 283 -12.16 2.67 32.13
N ILE A 284 -12.27 3.24 30.93
CA ILE A 284 -11.17 3.98 30.30
C ILE A 284 -10.80 5.19 31.16
N VAL A 285 -11.78 5.97 31.63
CA VAL A 285 -11.53 7.13 32.49
C VAL A 285 -10.95 6.74 33.85
N ASN A 286 -11.38 5.63 34.46
CA ASN A 286 -10.77 5.14 35.69
C ASN A 286 -9.28 4.84 35.51
N SER A 287 -8.87 4.25 34.38
CA SER A 287 -7.45 4.03 34.09
C SER A 287 -6.65 5.33 33.96
N PHE A 288 -7.26 6.42 33.49
CA PHE A 288 -6.61 7.74 33.46
C PHE A 288 -6.56 8.41 34.85
N LYS A 289 -7.55 8.20 35.72
CA LYS A 289 -7.56 8.73 37.09
C LYS A 289 -6.43 8.17 37.96
N GLU A 290 -5.98 6.95 37.70
CA GLU A 290 -4.84 6.36 38.43
C GLU A 290 -3.49 7.01 38.06
N ILE A 291 -3.43 7.72 36.93
CA ILE A 291 -2.19 8.23 36.32
C ILE A 291 -2.20 9.77 36.18
N SER A 292 -3.35 10.42 36.40
CA SER A 292 -3.55 11.87 36.20
C SER A 292 -4.23 12.52 37.40
N ASP A 293 -3.74 13.69 37.82
CA ASP A 293 -4.32 14.51 38.89
C ASP A 293 -5.55 15.34 38.43
N LYS A 294 -6.02 15.15 37.18
CA LYS A 294 -7.15 15.91 36.62
C LYS A 294 -8.52 15.33 37.04
N ASN A 295 -9.49 16.23 37.21
CA ASN A 295 -10.88 15.87 37.49
C ASN A 295 -11.61 15.51 36.20
N PHE A 296 -11.84 14.21 35.98
CA PHE A 296 -12.68 13.72 34.89
C PHE A 296 -14.15 13.70 35.32
N ASN A 297 -14.99 14.52 34.68
CA ASN A 297 -16.43 14.51 34.82
C ASN A 297 -17.06 13.97 33.53
N ILE A 298 -17.76 12.85 33.61
CA ILE A 298 -18.46 12.26 32.46
C ILE A 298 -19.95 12.47 32.69
N ASP A 299 -20.60 13.16 31.75
CA ASP A 299 -22.03 13.38 31.77
C ASP A 299 -22.74 12.25 30.99
N PHE A 300 -23.71 11.61 31.63
CA PHE A 300 -24.50 10.52 31.09
C PHE A 300 -26.00 10.83 31.03
N GLU A 301 -26.42 12.08 31.25
CA GLU A 301 -27.84 12.46 31.33
C GLU A 301 -28.64 12.14 30.05
N GLN A 302 -27.97 11.96 28.91
CA GLN A 302 -28.60 11.65 27.62
C GLN A 302 -28.47 10.18 27.18
N ASP A 303 -27.96 9.28 28.03
CA ASP A 303 -27.90 7.84 27.73
C ASP A 303 -29.28 7.16 27.87
N THR A 304 -30.18 7.49 26.95
CA THR A 304 -31.58 7.06 26.97
C THR A 304 -31.80 5.71 26.26
N ASN A 305 -30.79 5.19 25.57
CA ASN A 305 -30.89 3.95 24.80
C ASN A 305 -29.56 3.18 24.81
N SER A 306 -29.21 2.61 25.97
CA SER A 306 -28.00 1.82 26.13
C SER A 306 -28.12 0.50 25.36
N PHE A 307 -27.19 0.24 24.45
CA PHE A 307 -27.05 -1.05 23.80
C PHE A 307 -25.65 -1.60 24.05
N ASP A 308 -25.54 -2.91 24.04
CA ASP A 308 -24.26 -3.56 24.25
C ASP A 308 -23.41 -3.46 22.99
N ILE A 309 -22.16 -3.06 23.19
CA ILE A 309 -21.17 -2.93 22.12
C ILE A 309 -20.11 -3.98 22.39
N LYS A 310 -19.81 -4.77 21.36
CA LYS A 310 -18.69 -5.70 21.40
C LYS A 310 -17.39 -4.94 21.61
N LYS A 311 -16.59 -5.33 22.61
CA LYS A 311 -15.24 -4.74 22.82
C LYS A 311 -14.44 -4.84 21.53
N SER A 312 -14.04 -3.68 21.01
CA SER A 312 -13.17 -3.57 19.84
C SER A 312 -11.99 -2.69 20.22
N ILE A 313 -10.79 -3.15 19.87
CA ILE A 313 -9.53 -2.44 20.14
C ILE A 313 -9.53 -1.06 19.46
N GLU A 314 -10.18 -0.95 18.29
CA GLU A 314 -10.33 0.30 17.55
C GLU A 314 -11.14 1.34 18.33
N ILE A 315 -12.24 0.92 18.99
CA ILE A 315 -13.08 1.80 19.82
C ILE A 315 -12.32 2.23 21.07
N ILE A 316 -11.63 1.30 21.76
CA ILE A 316 -10.79 1.62 22.93
C ILE A 316 -9.73 2.65 22.55
N TYR A 317 -9.01 2.40 21.46
CA TYR A 317 -7.93 3.27 21.00
C TYR A 317 -8.44 4.65 20.58
N GLY A 318 -9.59 4.71 19.88
CA GLY A 318 -10.24 5.97 19.51
C GLY A 318 -10.61 6.80 20.73
N ILE A 319 -11.32 6.19 21.69
CA ILE A 319 -11.77 6.87 22.91
C ILE A 319 -10.58 7.27 23.79
N ARG A 320 -9.57 6.41 23.96
CA ARG A 320 -8.33 6.74 24.69
C ARG A 320 -7.60 7.93 24.09
N ASN A 321 -7.54 8.05 22.76
CA ASN A 321 -6.94 9.21 22.10
C ASN A 321 -7.75 10.49 22.33
N PHE A 322 -9.08 10.43 22.27
CA PHE A 322 -9.92 11.59 22.57
C PHE A 322 -9.74 12.07 24.01
N ILE A 323 -9.79 11.14 24.97
CA ILE A 323 -9.61 11.47 26.40
C ILE A 323 -8.18 11.95 26.66
N GLY A 324 -7.17 11.26 26.12
CA GLY A 324 -5.76 11.64 26.27
C GLY A 324 -5.42 13.00 25.67
N ASN A 325 -6.05 13.39 24.56
CA ASN A 325 -5.89 14.72 23.96
C ASN A 325 -6.70 15.81 24.69
N ALA A 326 -7.77 15.43 25.40
CA ALA A 326 -8.51 16.33 26.29
C ALA A 326 -7.84 16.49 27.67
N ASN A 327 -6.79 15.68 27.93
CA ASN A 327 -6.01 15.66 29.16
C ASN A 327 -4.88 16.70 29.17
#